data_AF-A0A844MGM4-F1
#
_entry.id   AF-A0A844MGM4-F1
#
_cell.length_a   1.000
_cell.length_b   1.000
_cell.length_c   1.000
_cell.angle_alpha   90.00
_cell.angle_beta   90.00
_cell.angle_gamma   90.00
#
_symmetry.space_group_name_H-M   'P 1'
#
loop_
_entity.id
_entity.type
_entity.pdbx_description
1 polymer ?
#
loop_
_entity_poly.entity_id
_entity_poly.type
_entity_poly.pdbx_seq_one_letter_code
_entity_poly.pdbx_strand_id
1 'polypeptide(L)'
;MLKRDIQGKFALKDDDYRQVRSLRLTDDTWKALGIAAECFGMTRSDYLEQVLRDNASPSITWEKEPINQAKTTVVELATTPLLVATLETLRDQVLLQLKLGKQAPGYKAALKALNHFIAALIS
;
A
#
# COMPACT_ATOMS: atom_id res chain seq x y z
N MET A 1 48.92 28.89 10.98
CA MET A 1 47.88 28.37 10.05
C MET A 1 47.65 26.91 10.38
N LEU A 2 46.53 26.57 11.02
CA LEU A 2 46.18 25.18 11.35
C LEU A 2 45.72 24.47 10.08
N LYS A 3 46.41 23.39 9.68
CA LYS A 3 46.04 22.55 8.52
C LYS A 3 44.66 21.94 8.76
N ARG A 4 43.75 22.16 7.81
CA ARG A 4 42.38 21.61 7.80
C ARG A 4 42.28 20.25 7.09
N ASP A 5 43.39 19.51 6.98
CA ASP A 5 43.47 18.23 6.24
C ASP A 5 43.04 17.01 7.08
N ILE A 6 42.05 17.19 7.94
CA ILE A 6 41.37 16.03 8.52
C ILE A 6 40.28 15.68 7.52
N GLN A 7 40.63 14.82 6.55
CA GLN A 7 39.65 14.15 5.71
C GLN A 7 38.66 13.48 6.65
N GLY A 8 37.46 14.05 6.76
CA GLY A 8 36.41 13.56 7.65
C GLY A 8 36.32 12.05 7.47
N LYS A 9 36.43 11.32 8.58
CA LYS A 9 36.27 9.87 8.58
C LYS A 9 34.83 9.57 8.22
N PHE A 10 34.53 9.55 6.93
CA PHE A 10 33.31 8.94 6.42
C PHE A 10 33.42 7.49 6.86
N ALA A 11 32.71 7.13 7.93
CA ALA A 11 32.52 5.75 8.32
C ALA A 11 32.08 4.99 7.06
N LEU A 12 32.61 3.78 6.87
CA LEU A 12 32.18 2.90 5.79
C LEU A 12 30.65 2.87 5.83
N LYS A 13 30.04 3.51 4.84
CA LYS A 13 28.60 3.53 4.69
C LYS A 13 28.26 2.10 4.38
N ASP A 14 27.60 1.46 5.34
CA ASP A 14 27.11 0.09 5.26
C ASP A 14 26.74 -0.24 3.80
N ASP A 15 27.46 -1.19 3.20
CA ASP A 15 27.33 -1.55 1.77
C ASP A 15 26.11 -2.46 1.54
N ASP A 16 25.34 -2.73 2.61
CA ASP A 16 24.09 -3.43 2.51
C ASP A 16 23.08 -2.62 1.69
N TYR A 17 22.58 -3.26 0.64
CA TYR A 17 21.53 -2.72 -0.21
C TYR A 17 20.24 -2.59 0.61
N ARG A 18 20.06 -1.42 1.24
CA ARG A 18 18.79 -1.05 1.86
C ARG A 18 17.69 -1.07 0.81
N GLN A 19 16.57 -1.71 1.16
CA GLN A 19 15.39 -1.79 0.30
C GLN A 19 14.77 -0.41 0.09
N VAL A 20 14.86 0.48 1.08
CA VAL A 20 14.40 1.87 1.00
C VAL A 20 15.57 2.80 0.77
N ARG A 21 15.51 3.57 -0.32
CA ARG A 21 16.50 4.61 -0.63
C ARG A 21 16.00 6.01 -0.27
N SER A 22 14.74 6.31 -0.55
CA SER A 22 14.09 7.58 -0.19
C SER A 22 12.57 7.46 -0.23
N LEU A 23 11.87 8.23 0.61
CA LEU A 23 10.41 8.29 0.68
C LEU A 23 9.97 9.75 0.87
N ARG A 24 8.89 10.15 0.20
CA ARG A 24 8.27 11.48 0.39
C ARG A 24 7.03 11.33 1.25
N LEU A 25 6.99 12.05 2.37
CA LEU A 25 5.92 12.01 3.35
C LEU A 25 5.50 13.44 3.72
N THR A 26 4.28 13.58 4.24
CA THR A 26 3.88 14.81 4.95
C THR A 26 4.59 14.89 6.29
N ASP A 27 4.75 16.10 6.84
CA ASP A 27 5.44 16.34 8.11
C ASP A 27 4.80 15.55 9.27
N ASP A 28 3.46 15.55 9.33
CA ASP A 28 2.70 14.79 10.31
C ASP A 28 2.98 13.29 10.25
N THR A 29 3.04 12.73 9.04
CA THR A 29 3.33 11.30 8.83
C THR A 29 4.78 10.98 9.22
N TRP A 30 5.72 11.88 8.90
CA TRP A 30 7.13 11.72 9.27
C TRP A 30 7.33 11.75 10.79
N LYS A 31 6.59 12.61 11.49
CA LYS A 31 6.60 12.67 12.96
C LYS A 31 6.00 11.41 13.58
N ALA A 32 4.85 10.95 13.09
CA ALA A 32 4.22 9.72 13.57
C ALA A 32 5.13 8.50 13.38
N LEU A 33 5.82 8.42 12.24
CA LEU A 33 6.81 7.38 11.96
C LEU A 33 7.97 7.41 12.97
N GLY A 34 8.43 8.61 13.35
CA GLY A 34 9.46 8.80 14.38
C GLY A 34 9.03 8.21 15.73
N ILE A 35 7.83 8.57 16.18
CA ILE A 35 7.28 8.09 17.46
C ILE A 35 7.16 6.57 17.44
N ALA A 36 6.64 5.99 16.34
CA ALA A 36 6.51 4.54 16.21
C ALA A 36 7.88 3.84 16.29
N ALA A 37 8.88 4.33 15.55
CA ALA A 37 10.22 3.75 15.56
C ALA A 37 10.88 3.81 16.96
N GLU A 38 10.69 4.92 17.68
CA GLU A 38 11.17 5.08 19.06
C GLU A 38 10.51 4.07 20.03
N CYS A 39 9.21 3.80 19.87
CA CYS A 39 8.53 2.77 20.67
C CYS A 39 9.12 1.37 20.48
N PHE A 40 9.68 1.09 19.30
CA PHE A 40 10.37 -0.18 19.01
C PHE A 40 11.88 -0.14 19.30
N GLY A 41 12.42 0.99 19.78
CA GLY A 41 13.85 1.16 20.05
C GLY A 41 14.72 1.09 18.79
N MET A 42 14.16 1.39 17.61
CA MET A 42 14.83 1.30 16.32
C MET A 42 14.98 2.68 15.68
N THR A 43 15.87 2.78 14.68
CA THR A 43 15.92 3.99 13.86
C THR A 43 14.69 4.04 12.95
N ARG A 44 14.26 5.26 12.57
CA ARG A 44 13.20 5.47 11.57
C ARG A 44 13.44 4.69 10.28
N SER A 45 14.70 4.52 9.88
CA SER A 45 15.06 3.82 8.63
C SER A 45 14.91 2.31 8.78
N ASP A 46 15.36 1.75 9.91
CA ASP A 46 15.26 0.31 10.15
C ASP A 46 13.81 -0.11 10.37
N TYR A 47 13.01 0.74 11.02
CA TYR A 47 11.57 0.54 11.14
C TYR A 47 10.88 0.50 9.77
N LEU A 48 11.25 1.39 8.84
CA LEU A 48 10.71 1.36 7.46
C LEU A 48 11.09 0.08 6.72
N GLU A 49 12.32 -0.41 6.88
CA GLU A 49 12.74 -1.67 6.29
C GLU A 49 11.98 -2.86 6.87
N GLN A 50 11.75 -2.88 8.18
CA GLN A 50 10.94 -3.89 8.83
C GLN A 50 9.50 -3.89 8.32
N VAL A 51 8.87 -2.70 8.28
CA VAL A 51 7.51 -2.55 7.73
C VAL A 51 7.43 -3.10 6.30
N LEU A 52 8.41 -2.84 5.44
CA LEU A 52 8.37 -3.38 4.07
C LEU A 52 8.65 -4.88 3.98
N ARG A 53 9.52 -5.42 4.83
CA ARG A 53 9.77 -6.87 4.91
C ARG A 53 8.52 -7.61 5.38
N ASP A 54 7.83 -7.08 6.37
CA ASP A 54 6.61 -7.66 6.93
C ASP A 54 5.43 -7.53 5.94
N ASN A 55 5.39 -6.47 5.13
CA ASN A 55 4.38 -6.24 4.10
C ASN A 55 4.75 -6.85 2.72
N ALA A 56 5.33 -8.06 2.70
CA ALA A 56 5.82 -8.75 1.50
C ALA A 56 4.80 -8.95 0.35
N SER A 57 3.53 -8.59 0.56
CA SER A 57 2.55 -8.36 -0.50
C SER A 57 2.21 -6.87 -0.59
N PRO A 58 2.92 -6.08 -1.41
CA PRO A 58 2.56 -4.70 -1.69
C PRO A 58 1.31 -4.70 -2.56
N SER A 59 0.15 -4.84 -1.93
CA SER A 59 -1.13 -4.65 -2.59
C SER A 59 -1.26 -3.18 -2.95
N ILE A 60 -1.28 -2.88 -4.24
CA ILE A 60 -1.51 -1.52 -4.77
C ILE A 60 -2.95 -1.04 -4.48
N THR A 61 -3.84 -1.96 -4.14
CA THR A 61 -5.15 -1.71 -3.56
C THR A 61 -5.00 -1.57 -2.06
N TRP A 62 -4.70 -0.35 -1.61
CA TRP A 62 -4.89 0.02 -0.20
C TRP A 62 -6.39 0.17 0.04
N GLU A 63 -7.06 -0.88 0.50
CA GLU A 63 -8.30 -0.69 1.24
C GLU A 63 -7.92 -0.01 2.55
N LYS A 64 -8.51 1.17 2.77
CA LYS A 64 -8.20 2.04 3.90
C LYS A 64 -8.86 1.45 5.15
N GLU A 65 -8.28 0.39 5.69
CA GLU A 65 -8.69 -0.16 6.98
C GLU A 65 -8.49 0.92 8.07
N PRO A 66 -9.54 1.30 8.82
CA PRO A 66 -9.41 2.26 9.90
C PRO A 66 -8.58 1.65 11.04
N ILE A 67 -7.60 2.43 11.52
CA ILE A 67 -6.72 2.07 12.65
C ILE A 67 -7.59 1.81 13.88
N ASN A 68 -7.77 0.54 14.22
CA ASN A 68 -8.59 0.10 15.35
C ASN A 68 -7.89 0.43 16.68
N GLN A 69 -8.35 1.48 17.35
CA GLN A 69 -8.23 1.55 18.80
C GLN A 69 -9.24 0.58 19.42
N ALA A 70 -8.70 -0.45 20.05
CA ALA A 70 -9.27 -1.28 21.12
C ALA A 70 -10.79 -1.57 21.13
N LYS A 71 -11.03 -2.89 21.19
CA LYS A 71 -12.04 -3.60 22.01
C LYS A 71 -13.46 -3.76 21.43
N THR A 72 -13.85 -5.04 21.43
CA THR A 72 -15.20 -5.57 21.71
C THR A 72 -16.03 -5.91 20.47
N THR A 73 -16.22 -7.22 20.26
CA THR A 73 -17.39 -7.92 19.68
C THR A 73 -18.36 -7.09 18.84
N VAL A 74 -18.57 -7.47 17.58
CA VAL A 74 -19.81 -8.08 17.06
C VAL A 74 -19.53 -8.66 15.67
N VAL A 75 -19.78 -9.96 15.53
CA VAL A 75 -19.77 -10.75 14.30
C VAL A 75 -21.03 -10.40 13.50
N GLU A 76 -21.05 -9.31 12.72
CA GLU A 76 -22.17 -9.05 11.79
C GLU A 76 -21.96 -7.89 10.79
N LEU A 77 -20.80 -7.71 10.14
CA LEU A 77 -20.69 -6.68 9.09
C LEU A 77 -19.53 -6.85 8.08
N ALA A 78 -19.16 -8.07 7.70
CA ALA A 78 -18.01 -8.31 6.79
C ALA A 78 -18.38 -8.91 5.42
N THR A 79 -19.64 -9.25 5.18
CA THR A 79 -20.03 -10.02 3.99
C THR A 79 -20.13 -9.18 2.71
N THR A 80 -20.52 -7.91 2.82
CA THR A 80 -20.70 -7.01 1.67
C THR A 80 -19.39 -6.62 0.97
N PRO A 81 -18.33 -6.17 1.65
CA PRO A 81 -17.10 -5.73 0.95
C PRO A 81 -16.39 -6.88 0.22
N LEU A 82 -16.40 -8.08 0.80
CA LEU A 82 -15.80 -9.27 0.18
C LEU A 82 -16.53 -9.70 -1.10
N LEU A 83 -17.87 -9.61 -1.11
CA LEU A 83 -18.67 -9.91 -2.30
C LEU A 83 -18.42 -8.91 -3.42
N VAL A 84 -18.27 -7.61 -3.12
CA VAL A 84 -17.94 -6.61 -4.15
C VAL A 84 -16.58 -6.90 -4.78
N ALA A 85 -15.55 -7.16 -3.97
CA ALA A 85 -14.20 -7.44 -4.47
C ALA A 85 -14.14 -8.69 -5.37
N THR A 86 -14.88 -9.74 -5.02
CA THR A 86 -14.97 -10.95 -5.86
C THR A 86 -15.69 -10.68 -7.19
N LEU A 87 -16.78 -9.89 -7.18
CA LEU A 87 -17.50 -9.51 -8.39
C LEU A 87 -16.67 -8.62 -9.33
N GLU A 88 -15.87 -7.70 -8.78
CA GLU A 88 -14.95 -6.86 -9.56
C GLU A 88 -13.83 -7.67 -10.19
N THR A 89 -13.29 -8.66 -9.47
CA THR A 89 -12.30 -9.59 -10.01
C THR A 89 -12.86 -10.38 -11.19
N LEU A 90 -14.11 -10.84 -11.07
CA LEU A 90 -14.79 -11.60 -12.12
C LEU A 90 -15.10 -10.73 -13.36
N ARG A 91 -15.49 -9.46 -13.17
CA ARG A 91 -15.60 -8.48 -14.26
C ARG A 91 -14.29 -8.37 -15.05
N ASP A 92 -13.17 -8.23 -14.35
CA ASP A 92 -11.87 -8.02 -14.99
C ASP A 92 -11.42 -9.28 -15.76
N GLN A 93 -11.73 -10.48 -15.26
CA GLN A 93 -11.53 -11.74 -15.99
C GLN A 93 -12.36 -11.80 -17.28
N VAL A 94 -13.65 -11.41 -17.22
CA VAL A 94 -14.53 -11.37 -18.40
C VAL A 94 -14.02 -10.36 -19.44
N LEU A 95 -13.56 -9.18 -18.99
CA LEU A 95 -12.99 -8.18 -19.90
C LEU A 95 -11.69 -8.65 -20.57
N LEU A 96 -10.86 -9.43 -19.88
CA LEU A 96 -9.67 -10.07 -20.47
C LEU A 96 -10.05 -11.13 -21.53
N GLN A 97 -11.07 -11.94 -21.28
CA GLN A 97 -11.58 -12.97 -22.21
C GLN A 97 -12.09 -12.36 -23.52
N LEU A 98 -12.71 -11.18 -23.46
CA LEU A 98 -13.20 -10.47 -24.64
C LEU A 98 -12.08 -9.98 -25.57
N LYS A 99 -10.81 -9.95 -25.11
CA LYS A 99 -9.63 -9.54 -25.87
C LYS A 99 -9.78 -8.17 -26.57
N LEU A 100 -10.58 -7.29 -25.98
CA LEU A 100 -10.82 -5.95 -26.51
C LEU A 100 -9.74 -4.98 -26.02
N GLY A 101 -9.27 -4.09 -26.89
CA GLY A 101 -8.39 -3.00 -26.47
C GLY A 101 -9.11 -2.06 -25.49
N LYS A 102 -8.42 -1.56 -24.46
CA LYS A 102 -9.01 -0.69 -23.41
C LYS A 102 -9.69 0.57 -23.95
N GLN A 103 -9.34 1.01 -25.16
CA GLN A 103 -9.95 2.16 -25.83
C GLN A 103 -11.04 1.80 -26.84
N ALA A 104 -11.24 0.52 -27.13
CA ALA A 104 -12.26 0.07 -28.06
C ALA A 104 -13.66 0.42 -27.52
N PRO A 105 -14.59 0.85 -28.39
CA PRO A 105 -15.96 1.16 -27.97
C PRO A 105 -16.66 -0.05 -27.34
N GLY A 106 -16.39 -1.26 -27.83
CA GLY A 106 -16.91 -2.50 -27.26
C GLY A 106 -16.42 -2.76 -25.83
N TYR A 107 -15.16 -2.43 -25.51
CA TYR A 107 -14.61 -2.57 -24.16
C TYR A 107 -15.35 -1.67 -23.17
N LYS A 108 -15.56 -0.40 -23.57
CA LYS A 108 -16.26 0.59 -22.73
C LYS A 108 -17.73 0.23 -22.52
N ALA A 109 -18.40 -0.29 -23.55
CA ALA A 109 -19.78 -0.76 -23.45
C ALA A 109 -19.90 -1.96 -22.50
N ALA A 110 -19.03 -2.96 -22.64
CA ALA A 110 -18.99 -4.13 -21.77
C ALA A 110 -18.70 -3.76 -20.31
N LEU A 111 -17.70 -2.90 -20.07
CA LEU A 111 -17.35 -2.42 -18.73
C LEU A 111 -18.54 -1.71 -18.07
N LYS A 112 -19.24 -0.84 -18.81
CA LYS A 112 -20.42 -0.13 -18.30
C LYS A 112 -21.55 -1.10 -17.94
N ALA A 113 -21.84 -2.08 -18.78
CA ALA A 113 -22.88 -3.07 -18.53
C ALA A 113 -22.57 -3.93 -17.30
N LEU A 114 -21.31 -4.39 -17.16
CA LEU A 114 -20.88 -5.19 -16.02
C LEU A 114 -20.93 -4.40 -14.71
N ASN A 115 -20.49 -3.14 -14.70
CA ASN A 115 -20.59 -2.30 -13.50
C ASN A 115 -22.05 -2.07 -13.09
N HIS A 116 -22.95 -1.89 -14.06
CA HIS A 116 -24.38 -1.77 -13.76
C HIS A 116 -24.97 -3.07 -13.20
N PHE A 117 -24.55 -4.22 -13.73
CA PHE A 117 -24.96 -5.53 -13.23
C PHE A 117 -24.49 -5.78 -11.79
N ILE A 118 -23.23 -5.47 -11.48
CA ILE A 118 -22.70 -5.56 -10.10
C ILE A 118 -23.51 -4.65 -9.16
N ALA A 119 -23.78 -3.42 -9.57
CA ALA A 119 -24.60 -2.50 -8.77
C ALA A 119 -26.02 -3.04 -8.51
N ALA A 120 -26.64 -3.73 -9.47
CA ALA A 120 -27.95 -4.34 -9.30
C ALA A 120 -27.95 -5.58 -8.37
N LEU A 121 -26.82 -6.27 -8.23
CA LEU A 121 -26.67 -7.42 -7.32
C LEU A 121 -26.41 -7.01 -5.86
N ILE A 122 -25.88 -5.81 -5.65
CA ILE A 122 -25.56 -5.26 -4.33
C ILE A 122 -26.70 -4.37 -3.80
N SER A 123 -27.59 -3.91 -4.69
CA SER A 123 -28.80 -3.15 -4.36
C SER A 123 -29.89 -4.01 -3.72
#